data_AF-A0A3C0PIX0-F1
#
_entry.id   AF-A0A3C0PIX0-F1
#
_cell.length_a   1.000
_cell.length_b   1.000
_cell.length_c   1.000
_cell.angle_alpha   90.00
_cell.angle_beta   90.00
_cell.angle_gamma   90.00
#
_symmetry.space_group_name_H-M   'P 1'
#
loop_
_entity.id
_entity.type
_entity.pdbx_description
1 polymer ?
#
loop_
_entity_poly.entity_id
_entity_poly.type
_entity_poly.pdbx_seq_one_letter_code
_entity_poly.pdbx_strand_id
1 'polypeptide(L)'
;MKKKERFAGIVALVIVFVLLLFMYISMHRQQKEVSVLSAPPLKGSHIGKKDTSAYMALVTADSGKRPEVNTDKKTNKGKKSGRTVKAVQTDSMEEPVGKSEAESISADDSIDNGKKTCENDTISPWVYADPGGGLHHVAFSLKLFSTKPCTIQWKTDSNEQWKEYKGEEISIIKSTRLFLTATDSCGNTMEQREENYELKPEDSVRHCASDMEYILVGSTGFCIDKYEWPNKKGIVPRAYISVYQAMDSCVSVNKRLCTSDEWTVACSGPYGWKYPYGQAYEIHACVSNDTMARPSGKKPECRG
;
A
#
# COMPACT_ATOMS: atom_id res chain seq x y z
N MET A 1 35.31 22.40 -62.12
CA MET A 1 35.62 22.85 -60.73
C MET A 1 34.57 22.45 -59.69
N LYS A 2 33.25 22.51 -59.98
CA LYS A 2 32.16 22.22 -59.00
C LYS A 2 32.13 20.83 -58.34
N LYS A 3 32.71 19.77 -58.94
CA LYS A 3 32.69 18.41 -58.37
C LYS A 3 33.70 18.21 -57.23
N LYS A 4 34.82 18.96 -57.27
CA LYS A 4 35.90 18.88 -56.27
C LYS A 4 35.51 19.54 -54.95
N GLU A 5 34.76 20.65 -55.01
CA GLU A 5 34.24 21.35 -53.83
C GLU A 5 33.12 20.57 -53.13
N ARG A 6 32.24 19.90 -53.89
CA ARG A 6 31.21 19.02 -53.31
C ARG A 6 31.83 17.80 -52.61
N PHE A 7 32.89 17.23 -53.18
CA PHE A 7 33.61 16.12 -52.56
C PHE A 7 34.33 16.56 -51.27
N ALA A 8 34.96 17.74 -51.28
CA ALA A 8 35.59 18.31 -50.09
C ALA A 8 34.57 18.58 -48.97
N GLY A 9 33.37 19.07 -49.31
CA GLY A 9 32.29 19.29 -48.34
C GLY A 9 31.77 17.99 -47.70
N ILE A 10 31.62 16.92 -48.48
CA ILE A 10 31.19 15.60 -47.95
C ILE A 10 32.26 15.02 -47.03
N VAL A 11 33.55 15.11 -47.40
CA VAL A 11 34.66 14.63 -46.57
C VAL A 11 34.72 15.41 -45.25
N ALA A 12 34.53 16.74 -45.27
CA ALA A 12 34.48 17.54 -44.06
C ALA A 12 33.31 17.15 -43.14
N LEU A 13 32.11 16.90 -43.70
CA LEU A 13 30.94 16.45 -42.92
C LEU A 13 31.17 15.07 -42.28
N VAL A 14 31.79 14.13 -42.99
CA VAL A 14 32.12 12.80 -42.45
C VAL A 14 33.14 12.92 -41.32
N ILE A 15 34.17 13.76 -41.46
CA ILE A 15 35.17 13.99 -40.41
C ILE A 15 34.50 14.59 -39.16
N VAL A 16 33.63 15.59 -39.32
CA VAL A 16 32.90 16.19 -38.19
C VAL A 16 32.00 15.15 -37.51
N PHE A 17 31.30 14.32 -38.27
CA PHE A 17 30.45 13.26 -37.72
C PHE A 17 31.26 12.23 -36.93
N VAL A 18 32.42 11.79 -37.44
CA VAL A 18 33.31 10.85 -36.74
C VAL A 18 33.87 11.46 -35.45
N LEU A 19 34.23 12.75 -35.46
CA LEU A 19 34.69 13.47 -34.26
C LEU A 19 33.58 13.61 -33.21
N LEU A 20 32.34 13.90 -33.61
CA LEU A 20 31.19 13.94 -32.72
C LEU A 20 30.87 12.56 -32.14
N LEU A 21 30.95 11.50 -32.95
CA LEU A 21 30.76 10.12 -32.49
C LEU A 21 31.86 9.71 -31.48
N PHE A 22 33.11 10.12 -31.73
CA PHE A 22 34.23 9.86 -30.82
C PHE A 22 34.09 10.63 -29.50
N MET A 23 33.65 11.90 -29.53
CA MET A 23 33.34 12.65 -28.31
C MET A 23 32.17 12.02 -27.54
N TYR A 24 31.11 11.59 -28.24
CA TYR A 24 29.98 10.90 -27.62
C TYR A 24 30.40 9.60 -26.92
N ILE A 25 31.20 8.75 -27.58
CA ILE A 25 31.75 7.52 -26.98
C ILE A 25 32.67 7.85 -25.79
N SER A 26 33.50 8.89 -25.90
CA SER A 26 34.40 9.31 -24.82
C SER A 26 33.64 9.84 -23.59
N MET A 27 32.53 10.56 -23.79
CA MET A 27 31.66 11.01 -22.71
C MET A 27 30.93 9.84 -22.03
N HIS A 28 30.45 8.87 -22.80
CA HIS A 28 29.79 7.68 -22.23
C HIS A 28 30.74 6.69 -21.55
N ARG A 29 32.06 6.80 -21.78
CA ARG A 29 33.06 5.96 -21.10
C ARG A 29 33.32 6.39 -19.65
N GLN A 30 33.06 7.65 -19.30
CA GLN A 30 33.26 8.20 -17.95
C GLN A 30 32.21 7.73 -16.92
N GLN A 31 31.14 7.06 -17.34
CA GLN A 31 30.10 6.55 -16.43
C GLN A 31 30.39 5.14 -15.88
N LYS A 32 31.47 4.47 -16.34
CA LYS A 32 31.81 3.09 -15.92
C LYS A 32 32.94 2.97 -14.88
N GLU A 33 33.59 4.07 -14.48
CA GLU A 33 34.70 4.04 -13.50
C GLU A 33 34.47 4.92 -12.25
N VAL A 34 33.24 5.01 -11.76
CA VAL A 34 32.97 5.51 -10.39
C VAL A 34 32.11 4.50 -9.64
N SER A 35 32.74 3.44 -9.14
CA SER A 35 32.24 2.64 -8.01
C SER A 35 33.31 1.73 -7.43
N VAL A 36 34.49 2.27 -7.09
CA VAL A 36 35.34 1.69 -6.04
C VAL A 36 36.06 2.82 -5.31
N LEU A 37 35.40 3.44 -4.32
CA LEU A 37 36.12 4.14 -3.27
C LEU A 37 36.13 3.26 -2.03
N SER A 38 37.31 2.66 -1.83
CA SER A 38 37.74 1.88 -0.68
C SER A 38 37.48 2.59 0.65
N ALA A 39 36.86 1.87 1.60
CA ALA A 39 36.91 2.23 3.02
C ALA A 39 38.34 1.98 3.60
N PRO A 40 38.82 2.81 4.54
CA PRO A 40 40.15 2.67 5.11
C PRO A 40 40.27 1.47 6.08
N PRO A 41 41.49 0.90 6.25
CA PRO A 41 41.69 -0.28 7.06
C PRO A 41 41.70 0.07 8.55
N LEU A 42 40.88 -0.64 9.33
CA LEU A 42 41.01 -0.63 10.79
C LEU A 42 42.25 -1.41 11.19
N LYS A 43 43.20 -0.71 11.83
CA LYS A 43 44.37 -1.30 12.48
C LYS A 43 43.90 -2.24 13.60
N GLY A 44 44.36 -3.48 13.56
CA GLY A 44 44.22 -4.42 14.65
C GLY A 44 45.06 -4.03 15.85
N SER A 45 44.55 -4.36 17.05
CA SER A 45 45.36 -4.63 18.22
C SER A 45 45.20 -6.11 18.57
N HIS A 46 46.34 -6.75 18.80
CA HIS A 46 46.52 -8.18 19.01
C HIS A 46 45.95 -8.68 20.33
N ILE A 47 45.51 -9.95 20.31
CA ILE A 47 45.61 -11.05 21.30
C ILE A 47 44.45 -12.00 20.93
N GLY A 48 44.55 -13.29 20.63
CA GLY A 48 45.63 -14.27 20.52
C GLY A 48 44.95 -15.56 20.05
N LYS A 49 45.60 -16.34 19.17
CA LYS A 49 45.12 -17.63 18.65
C LYS A 49 44.85 -18.61 19.80
N LYS A 50 43.64 -19.20 19.85
CA LYS A 50 43.41 -20.60 20.26
C LYS A 50 42.20 -21.18 19.51
N ASP A 51 42.53 -22.17 18.68
CA ASP A 51 41.88 -23.46 18.45
C ASP A 51 40.36 -23.54 18.15
N THR A 52 40.14 -23.99 16.92
CA THR A 52 39.01 -24.75 16.38
C THR A 52 38.42 -25.80 17.33
N SER A 53 37.12 -26.10 17.14
CA SER A 53 36.39 -27.30 17.59
C SER A 53 35.64 -27.20 18.92
N ALA A 54 34.46 -26.56 18.91
CA ALA A 54 33.31 -26.92 19.78
C ALA A 54 32.06 -26.07 19.45
N TYR A 55 31.35 -26.35 18.36
CA TYR A 55 29.95 -25.92 18.23
C TYR A 55 29.16 -26.84 17.26
N MET A 56 29.38 -28.15 17.38
CA MET A 56 28.56 -29.20 16.77
C MET A 56 28.61 -30.45 17.65
N ALA A 57 27.99 -30.40 18.84
CA ALA A 57 27.60 -31.58 19.60
C ALA A 57 26.82 -31.18 20.86
N LEU A 58 25.50 -31.00 20.77
CA LEU A 58 24.57 -31.26 21.88
C LEU A 58 23.20 -31.67 21.32
N VAL A 59 23.18 -32.80 20.62
CA VAL A 59 21.97 -33.63 20.47
C VAL A 59 22.42 -35.06 20.79
N THR A 60 22.20 -35.52 22.02
CA THR A 60 21.72 -36.87 22.39
C THR A 60 21.81 -37.11 23.92
N ALA A 61 20.67 -37.50 24.49
CA ALA A 61 20.43 -38.27 25.73
C ALA A 61 20.91 -37.70 27.09
N ASP A 62 19.98 -37.42 28.01
CA ASP A 62 19.50 -38.44 28.97
C ASP A 62 18.21 -38.02 29.71
N SER A 63 17.47 -39.07 30.00
CA SER A 63 16.24 -39.33 30.73
C SER A 63 16.14 -38.70 32.13
N GLY A 64 14.93 -38.32 32.56
CA GLY A 64 14.64 -38.24 34.00
C GLY A 64 13.52 -37.32 34.47
N LYS A 65 12.32 -37.89 34.63
CA LYS A 65 11.24 -37.54 35.59
C LYS A 65 10.54 -36.18 35.51
N ARG A 66 9.33 -36.27 34.96
CA ARG A 66 8.14 -35.43 35.15
C ARG A 66 7.66 -35.47 36.62
N PRO A 67 7.16 -34.37 37.22
CA PRO A 67 6.18 -34.44 38.28
C PRO A 67 4.77 -34.29 37.72
N GLU A 68 3.95 -35.31 37.97
CA GLU A 68 2.49 -35.28 37.84
C GLU A 68 1.90 -34.38 38.93
N VAL A 69 0.95 -33.52 38.58
CA VAL A 69 0.00 -32.95 39.56
C VAL A 69 -1.36 -33.55 39.23
N ASN A 70 -1.77 -34.46 40.10
CA ASN A 70 -3.03 -35.16 40.07
C ASN A 70 -4.14 -34.30 40.67
N THR A 71 -5.29 -34.36 40.02
CA THR A 71 -6.58 -33.87 40.49
C THR A 71 -7.09 -34.70 41.66
N ASP A 72 -7.58 -34.07 42.72
CA ASP A 72 -8.57 -34.74 43.59
C ASP A 72 -9.56 -33.75 44.22
N LYS A 73 -10.84 -34.11 44.07
CA LYS A 73 -12.00 -33.52 44.75
C LYS A 73 -12.05 -34.02 46.19
N LYS A 74 -12.34 -33.14 47.15
CA LYS A 74 -13.24 -33.44 48.28
C LYS A 74 -13.76 -32.17 48.97
N THR A 75 -15.08 -32.16 49.15
CA THR A 75 -15.97 -31.43 50.08
C THR A 75 -15.36 -31.14 51.45
N ASN A 76 -15.70 -30.08 52.22
CA ASN A 76 -17.03 -29.72 52.73
C ASN A 76 -17.02 -28.36 53.49
N LYS A 77 -18.18 -27.68 53.53
CA LYS A 77 -18.75 -26.79 54.59
C LYS A 77 -17.99 -25.55 55.14
N GLY A 78 -18.40 -24.38 54.63
CA GLY A 78 -18.93 -23.16 55.32
C GLY A 78 -18.35 -22.59 56.62
N LYS A 79 -18.11 -21.26 56.68
CA LYS A 79 -19.00 -20.24 57.30
C LYS A 79 -18.50 -18.78 57.13
N LYS A 80 -19.37 -17.96 56.52
CA LYS A 80 -19.64 -16.50 56.58
C LYS A 80 -18.62 -15.50 57.17
N SER A 81 -18.37 -14.43 56.40
CA SER A 81 -18.69 -13.00 56.67
C SER A 81 -18.17 -12.17 55.47
N GLY A 82 -18.84 -11.25 54.77
CA GLY A 82 -20.09 -10.52 54.95
C GLY A 82 -19.86 -9.05 54.58
N ARG A 83 -20.15 -8.62 53.33
CA ARG A 83 -20.68 -7.27 53.02
C ARG A 83 -21.20 -7.19 51.57
N THR A 84 -22.36 -6.56 51.43
CA THR A 84 -23.29 -6.59 50.29
C THR A 84 -23.65 -5.16 49.90
N VAL A 85 -23.83 -4.85 48.61
CA VAL A 85 -24.91 -3.99 48.04
C VAL A 85 -25.07 -4.39 46.55
N LYS A 86 -26.01 -5.28 46.17
CA LYS A 86 -27.40 -5.10 45.69
C LYS A 86 -27.59 -4.25 44.41
N ALA A 87 -27.94 -4.94 43.33
CA ALA A 87 -28.67 -4.47 42.16
C ALA A 87 -30.20 -4.55 42.41
N VAL A 88 -30.97 -3.72 41.71
CA VAL A 88 -32.44 -3.80 41.62
C VAL A 88 -32.85 -3.50 40.17
N GLN A 89 -33.85 -4.23 39.68
CA GLN A 89 -34.40 -4.22 38.33
C GLN A 89 -35.86 -3.70 38.36
N THR A 90 -36.28 -3.15 37.21
CA THR A 90 -37.65 -2.98 36.63
C THR A 90 -38.73 -2.18 37.36
N ASP A 91 -39.32 -1.21 36.66
CA ASP A 91 -40.70 -1.35 36.16
C ASP A 91 -41.09 -0.29 35.10
N SER A 92 -42.04 -0.68 34.24
CA SER A 92 -42.67 0.10 33.16
C SER A 92 -43.92 0.85 33.66
N MET A 93 -44.28 1.99 33.04
CA MET A 93 -45.63 2.32 32.51
C MET A 93 -45.83 3.83 32.24
N GLU A 94 -46.30 4.10 31.00
CA GLU A 94 -47.24 5.12 30.51
C GLU A 94 -46.90 6.63 30.48
N GLU A 95 -47.24 7.23 29.32
CA GLU A 95 -47.29 8.67 29.00
C GLU A 95 -48.45 9.40 29.70
N PRO A 96 -48.41 10.75 29.71
CA PRO A 96 -49.47 11.44 28.97
C PRO A 96 -49.06 12.70 28.18
N VAL A 97 -49.89 12.94 27.16
CA VAL A 97 -49.99 14.04 26.19
C VAL A 97 -50.29 15.42 26.82
N GLY A 98 -49.75 16.50 26.22
CA GLY A 98 -50.22 17.88 26.47
C GLY A 98 -49.61 19.00 25.61
N LYS A 99 -50.26 19.30 24.47
CA LYS A 99 -50.55 20.62 23.82
C LYS A 99 -49.51 21.77 23.90
N SER A 100 -48.89 22.17 22.79
CA SER A 100 -49.31 23.14 21.75
C SER A 100 -49.09 24.62 22.11
N GLU A 101 -48.05 25.22 21.53
CA GLU A 101 -48.03 26.65 21.18
C GLU A 101 -47.52 26.78 19.75
N ALA A 102 -48.35 27.41 18.93
CA ALA A 102 -48.09 27.72 17.53
C ALA A 102 -47.52 29.14 17.46
N GLU A 103 -46.29 29.28 16.99
CA GLU A 103 -45.80 30.56 16.46
C GLU A 103 -45.68 30.44 14.95
N SER A 104 -46.58 31.16 14.28
CA SER A 104 -46.58 31.41 12.86
C SER A 104 -45.37 32.26 12.47
N ILE A 105 -44.48 31.70 11.66
CA ILE A 105 -43.54 32.50 10.87
C ILE A 105 -43.91 32.32 9.40
N SER A 106 -44.25 33.47 8.83
CA SER A 106 -44.65 33.72 7.47
C SER A 106 -43.73 33.12 6.42
N ALA A 107 -44.34 32.59 5.37
CA ALA A 107 -43.71 32.44 4.07
C ALA A 107 -43.30 33.82 3.56
N ASP A 108 -42.00 34.08 3.46
CA ASP A 108 -41.43 34.65 2.24
C ASP A 108 -39.92 34.45 2.19
N ASP A 109 -39.47 34.28 0.95
CA ASP A 109 -38.15 34.58 0.42
C ASP A 109 -36.93 33.64 0.56
N SER A 110 -36.44 33.28 -0.64
CA SER A 110 -35.03 33.32 -1.04
C SER A 110 -34.08 32.18 -0.66
N ILE A 111 -33.82 31.34 -1.67
CA ILE A 111 -32.48 30.98 -2.21
C ILE A 111 -31.28 31.57 -1.43
N ASP A 112 -30.95 31.07 -0.24
CA ASP A 112 -29.65 31.36 0.40
C ASP A 112 -29.27 30.36 1.50
N ASN A 113 -29.42 29.06 1.24
CA ASN A 113 -28.90 28.03 2.15
C ASN A 113 -27.70 27.26 1.58
N GLY A 114 -27.35 27.50 0.31
CA GLY A 114 -26.18 26.90 -0.35
C GLY A 114 -24.91 27.74 -0.29
N LYS A 115 -25.02 29.05 -0.01
CA LYS A 115 -23.87 29.97 -0.02
C LYS A 115 -23.15 29.99 1.33
N LYS A 116 -23.89 30.01 2.44
CA LYS A 116 -23.35 29.93 3.83
C LYS A 116 -22.58 28.64 4.13
N THR A 117 -22.88 27.53 3.44
CA THR A 117 -22.23 26.24 3.69
C THR A 117 -20.83 26.15 3.08
N CYS A 118 -20.55 26.93 2.04
CA CYS A 118 -19.29 26.86 1.30
C CYS A 118 -18.22 27.84 1.79
N GLU A 119 -18.58 28.86 2.58
CA GLU A 119 -17.64 29.90 3.05
C GLU A 119 -16.47 29.34 3.90
N ASN A 120 -16.66 28.16 4.51
CA ASN A 120 -15.65 27.50 5.34
C ASN A 120 -15.15 26.16 4.77
N ASP A 121 -15.66 25.72 3.62
CA ASP A 121 -15.21 24.46 3.00
C ASP A 121 -14.01 24.72 2.10
N THR A 122 -12.82 24.42 2.60
CA THR A 122 -11.55 24.49 1.87
C THR A 122 -10.99 23.12 1.51
N ILE A 123 -11.74 22.05 1.80
CA ILE A 123 -11.26 20.68 1.66
C ILE A 123 -11.64 20.17 0.28
N SER A 124 -10.67 19.85 -0.56
CA SER A 124 -10.96 19.27 -1.87
C SER A 124 -11.60 17.88 -1.76
N PRO A 125 -12.50 17.48 -2.67
CA PRO A 125 -12.95 16.09 -2.72
C PRO A 125 -11.77 15.17 -3.02
N TRP A 126 -11.86 13.90 -2.62
CA TRP A 126 -10.89 12.87 -2.99
C TRP A 126 -11.60 11.79 -3.76
N VAL A 127 -11.09 11.44 -4.95
CA VAL A 127 -11.62 10.35 -5.77
C VAL A 127 -10.63 9.20 -5.83
N TYR A 128 -11.15 7.99 -5.69
CA TYR A 128 -10.41 6.75 -5.81
C TYR A 128 -11.14 5.75 -6.71
N ALA A 129 -10.36 4.88 -7.34
CA ALA A 129 -10.87 3.76 -8.11
C ALA A 129 -10.86 2.48 -7.26
N ASP A 130 -11.87 1.63 -7.43
CA ASP A 130 -11.88 0.26 -6.92
C ASP A 130 -12.28 -0.70 -8.05
N PRO A 131 -11.40 -1.63 -8.48
CA PRO A 131 -10.00 -1.77 -8.03
C PRO A 131 -9.12 -0.56 -8.40
N GLY A 132 -8.20 -0.18 -7.51
CA GLY A 132 -7.24 0.90 -7.77
C GLY A 132 -6.13 0.50 -8.76
N GLY A 133 -5.27 1.46 -9.14
CA GLY A 133 -4.11 1.22 -10.00
C GLY A 133 -3.16 0.15 -9.48
N GLY A 134 -2.26 -0.30 -10.34
CA GLY A 134 -1.26 -1.32 -10.08
C GLY A 134 -1.33 -2.50 -11.06
N LEU A 135 -0.69 -3.60 -10.66
CA LEU A 135 -0.66 -4.85 -11.41
C LEU A 135 -1.97 -5.63 -11.27
N HIS A 136 -2.50 -6.09 -12.40
CA HIS A 136 -3.67 -6.96 -12.50
C HIS A 136 -3.41 -8.08 -13.51
N HIS A 137 -4.00 -9.25 -13.28
CA HIS A 137 -3.76 -10.43 -14.11
C HIS A 137 -4.85 -10.78 -15.11
N VAL A 138 -6.01 -10.12 -14.98
CA VAL A 138 -7.17 -10.38 -15.82
C VAL A 138 -7.87 -9.06 -16.10
N ALA A 139 -8.49 -8.94 -17.26
CA ALA A 139 -9.34 -7.79 -17.56
C ALA A 139 -10.44 -7.66 -16.50
N PHE A 140 -10.76 -6.43 -16.12
CA PHE A 140 -11.72 -6.14 -15.06
C PHE A 140 -12.46 -4.83 -15.33
N SER A 141 -13.51 -4.58 -14.55
CA SER A 141 -14.17 -3.28 -14.49
C SER A 141 -13.94 -2.65 -13.13
N LEU A 142 -13.78 -1.33 -13.12
CA LEU A 142 -13.67 -0.53 -11.90
C LEU A 142 -14.79 0.50 -11.80
N LYS A 143 -15.00 0.96 -10.56
CA LYS A 143 -15.87 2.11 -10.23
C LYS A 143 -15.06 3.18 -9.53
N LEU A 144 -15.51 4.43 -9.70
CA LEU A 144 -14.97 5.58 -9.00
C LEU A 144 -15.84 5.91 -7.79
N PHE A 145 -15.18 6.30 -6.70
CA PHE A 145 -15.78 6.65 -5.42
C PHE A 145 -15.17 7.96 -4.94
N SER A 146 -15.95 8.75 -4.20
CA SER A 146 -15.47 10.00 -3.62
C SER A 146 -15.66 10.05 -2.10
N THR A 147 -14.83 10.85 -1.43
CA THR A 147 -14.94 11.09 0.02
C THR A 147 -16.09 12.02 0.39
N LYS A 148 -16.57 12.83 -0.55
CA LYS A 148 -17.72 13.72 -0.41
C LYS A 148 -18.44 13.92 -1.74
N PRO A 149 -19.69 14.43 -1.76
CA PRO A 149 -20.41 14.71 -3.00
C PRO A 149 -19.61 15.64 -3.91
N CYS A 150 -19.38 15.21 -5.15
CA CYS A 150 -18.64 15.97 -6.15
C CYS A 150 -18.98 15.51 -7.57
N THR A 151 -18.64 16.34 -8.55
CA THR A 151 -18.65 16.00 -9.97
C THR A 151 -17.30 15.40 -10.33
N ILE A 152 -17.27 14.11 -10.64
CA ILE A 152 -16.04 13.40 -11.01
C ILE A 152 -15.86 13.46 -12.53
N GLN A 153 -14.66 13.80 -12.97
CA GLN A 153 -14.26 13.72 -14.37
C GLN A 153 -13.11 12.72 -14.52
N TRP A 154 -13.14 11.97 -15.62
CA TRP A 154 -12.13 10.98 -15.92
C TRP A 154 -11.81 10.92 -17.42
N LYS A 155 -10.61 10.43 -17.73
CA LYS A 155 -10.17 10.10 -19.08
C LYS A 155 -9.11 9.01 -19.04
N THR A 156 -8.75 8.45 -20.19
CA THR A 156 -7.65 7.47 -20.28
C THR A 156 -6.60 7.94 -21.28
N ASP A 157 -5.42 7.33 -21.26
CA ASP A 157 -4.43 7.51 -22.33
C ASP A 157 -4.94 7.15 -23.73
N SER A 158 -5.92 6.24 -23.82
CA SER A 158 -6.56 5.89 -25.10
C SER A 158 -7.63 6.89 -25.57
N ASN A 159 -8.13 7.74 -24.67
CA ASN A 159 -9.14 8.75 -24.97
C ASN A 159 -8.89 9.98 -24.10
N GLU A 160 -8.19 10.96 -24.65
CA GLU A 160 -7.76 12.16 -23.93
C GLU A 160 -8.88 13.16 -23.62
N GLN A 161 -10.12 12.90 -24.06
CA GLN A 161 -11.27 13.74 -23.77
C GLN A 161 -11.81 13.43 -22.38
N TRP A 162 -11.91 14.47 -21.55
CA TRP A 162 -12.55 14.38 -20.23
C TRP A 162 -14.03 14.07 -20.35
N LYS A 163 -14.49 13.12 -19.54
CA LYS A 163 -15.89 12.73 -19.43
C LYS A 163 -16.31 12.80 -17.98
N GLU A 164 -17.54 13.23 -17.75
CA GLU A 164 -18.13 13.18 -16.43
C GLU A 164 -18.54 11.73 -16.10
N TYR A 165 -18.15 11.26 -14.91
CA TYR A 165 -18.53 9.95 -14.41
C TYR A 165 -19.98 9.97 -13.92
N LYS A 166 -20.80 9.06 -14.44
CA LYS A 166 -22.22 8.92 -14.12
C LYS A 166 -22.53 7.63 -13.34
N GLY A 167 -21.50 6.96 -12.83
CA GLY A 167 -21.64 5.68 -12.11
C GLY A 167 -21.52 4.44 -13.00
N GLU A 168 -21.11 4.61 -14.26
CA GLU A 168 -20.81 3.52 -15.17
C GLU A 168 -19.62 2.67 -14.71
N GLU A 169 -19.52 1.45 -15.22
CA GLU A 169 -18.32 0.63 -15.05
C GLU A 169 -17.27 0.97 -16.11
N ILE A 170 -16.03 1.20 -15.68
CA ILE A 170 -14.90 1.50 -16.56
C ILE A 170 -14.12 0.22 -16.78
N SER A 171 -14.14 -0.32 -18.00
CA SER A 171 -13.44 -1.56 -18.33
C SER A 171 -11.95 -1.32 -18.62
N ILE A 172 -11.10 -2.02 -17.88
CA ILE A 172 -9.65 -2.09 -18.10
C ILE A 172 -9.32 -3.43 -18.75
N ILE A 173 -9.21 -3.43 -20.08
CA ILE A 173 -8.94 -4.62 -20.90
C ILE A 173 -7.48 -4.75 -21.35
N LYS A 174 -6.67 -3.72 -21.10
CA LYS A 174 -5.23 -3.65 -21.38
C LYS A 174 -4.59 -2.67 -20.40
N SER A 175 -3.26 -2.68 -20.29
CA SER A 175 -2.53 -1.68 -19.51
C SER A 175 -2.93 -0.27 -19.95
N THR A 176 -3.31 0.57 -18.98
CA THR A 176 -3.99 1.85 -19.23
C THR A 176 -3.60 2.84 -18.13
N ARG A 177 -3.39 4.10 -18.51
CA ARG A 177 -3.36 5.21 -17.56
C ARG A 177 -4.74 5.87 -17.47
N LEU A 178 -5.27 5.95 -16.27
CA LEU A 178 -6.53 6.61 -15.94
C LEU A 178 -6.21 7.94 -15.27
N PHE A 179 -6.78 9.03 -15.78
CA PHE A 179 -6.65 10.35 -15.18
C PHE A 179 -7.96 10.74 -14.52
N LEU A 180 -7.88 11.29 -13.32
CA LEU A 180 -9.01 11.62 -12.46
C LEU A 180 -8.91 13.07 -11.99
N THR A 181 -10.04 13.76 -11.98
CA THR A 181 -10.22 15.01 -11.24
C THR A 181 -11.68 15.11 -10.79
N ALA A 182 -11.96 16.02 -9.87
CA ALA A 182 -13.28 16.22 -9.32
C ALA A 182 -13.40 17.59 -8.69
N THR A 183 -14.60 18.16 -8.79
CA THR A 183 -14.95 19.45 -8.20
C THR A 183 -16.21 19.27 -7.36
N ASP A 184 -16.21 19.77 -6.13
CA ASP A 184 -17.39 19.74 -5.27
C ASP A 184 -18.38 20.88 -5.60
N SER A 185 -19.52 20.93 -4.89
CA SER A 185 -20.51 22.00 -5.06
C SER A 185 -20.04 23.38 -4.60
N CYS A 186 -18.97 23.45 -3.82
CA CYS A 186 -18.36 24.69 -3.32
C CYS A 186 -17.21 25.20 -4.20
N GLY A 187 -16.85 24.46 -5.26
CA GLY A 187 -15.78 24.80 -6.19
C GLY A 187 -14.40 24.27 -5.82
N ASN A 188 -14.24 23.57 -4.69
CA ASN A 188 -12.95 22.95 -4.37
C ASN A 188 -12.68 21.80 -5.35
N THR A 189 -11.48 21.79 -5.90
CA THR A 189 -11.09 20.88 -6.97
C THR A 189 -9.88 20.06 -6.54
N MET A 190 -9.98 18.73 -6.68
CA MET A 190 -8.83 17.86 -6.46
C MET A 190 -7.78 18.06 -7.56
N GLU A 191 -6.51 17.98 -7.17
CA GLU A 191 -5.42 17.92 -8.14
C GLU A 191 -5.63 16.75 -9.10
N GLN A 192 -5.28 16.95 -10.38
CA GLN A 192 -5.37 15.90 -11.37
C GLN A 192 -4.47 14.74 -10.96
N ARG A 193 -5.06 13.56 -10.80
CA ARG A 193 -4.37 12.34 -10.43
C ARG A 193 -4.23 11.41 -11.62
N GLU A 194 -3.16 10.63 -11.62
CA GLU A 194 -2.89 9.56 -12.58
C GLU A 194 -2.84 8.21 -11.85
N GLU A 195 -3.66 7.26 -12.30
CA GLU A 195 -3.66 5.86 -11.89
C GLU A 195 -3.08 5.01 -13.01
N ASN A 196 -2.01 4.26 -12.70
CA ASN A 196 -1.35 3.38 -13.65
C ASN A 196 -1.87 1.94 -13.50
N TYR A 197 -2.55 1.40 -14.51
CA TYR A 197 -2.96 0.00 -14.55
C TYR A 197 -2.04 -0.81 -15.45
N GLU A 198 -1.39 -1.82 -14.89
CA GLU A 198 -0.58 -2.77 -15.62
C GLU A 198 -1.32 -4.10 -15.71
N LEU A 199 -1.70 -4.51 -16.92
CA LEU A 199 -2.35 -5.79 -17.16
C LEU A 199 -1.33 -6.81 -17.64
N LYS A 200 -0.91 -7.73 -16.77
CA LYS A 200 -0.05 -8.86 -17.11
C LYS A 200 -0.84 -10.16 -16.95
N PRO A 201 -1.37 -10.73 -18.04
CA PRO A 201 -2.00 -12.04 -18.00
C PRO A 201 -1.15 -13.00 -17.19
N GLU A 202 -1.73 -13.66 -16.18
CA GLU A 202 -0.99 -14.62 -15.36
C GLU A 202 -0.41 -15.66 -16.33
N ASP A 203 0.92 -15.78 -16.33
CA ASP A 203 1.57 -16.77 -17.17
C ASP A 203 1.09 -18.17 -16.72
N SER A 204 1.00 -19.12 -17.65
CA SER A 204 0.48 -20.47 -17.34
C SER A 204 1.28 -21.20 -16.25
N VAL A 205 2.48 -20.70 -15.93
CA VAL A 205 3.31 -21.14 -14.81
C VAL A 205 3.05 -20.26 -13.61
N ARG A 206 2.35 -20.82 -12.62
CA ARG A 206 2.17 -20.18 -11.32
C ARG A 206 3.50 -20.18 -10.54
N HIS A 207 4.14 -19.01 -10.44
CA HIS A 207 5.43 -18.86 -9.75
C HIS A 207 5.29 -18.89 -8.22
N CYS A 208 4.12 -18.53 -7.70
CA CYS A 208 3.85 -18.36 -6.27
C CYS A 208 2.62 -19.12 -5.81
N ALA A 209 2.49 -19.33 -4.49
CA ALA A 209 1.24 -19.77 -3.88
C ALA A 209 0.10 -18.80 -4.24
N SER A 210 -1.16 -19.27 -4.21
CA SER A 210 -2.29 -18.48 -4.72
C SER A 210 -2.58 -17.19 -3.97
N ASP A 211 -2.20 -17.17 -2.71
CA ASP A 211 -2.33 -16.05 -1.79
C ASP A 211 -1.11 -15.12 -1.82
N MET A 212 -0.14 -15.37 -2.69
CA MET A 212 1.08 -14.57 -2.85
C MET A 212 1.15 -13.94 -4.24
N GLU A 213 1.92 -12.86 -4.34
CA GLU A 213 2.19 -12.14 -5.57
C GLU A 213 3.65 -12.33 -5.99
N TYR A 214 3.89 -12.51 -7.29
CA TYR A 214 5.26 -12.66 -7.81
C TYR A 214 5.82 -11.30 -8.20
N ILE A 215 6.81 -10.83 -7.44
CA ILE A 215 7.49 -9.58 -7.70
C ILE A 215 8.76 -9.86 -8.49
N LEU A 216 8.87 -9.24 -9.67
CA LEU A 216 10.05 -9.29 -10.53
C LEU A 216 10.54 -7.87 -10.82
N VAL A 217 11.69 -7.51 -10.27
CA VAL A 217 12.35 -6.22 -10.51
C VAL A 217 13.79 -6.47 -10.94
N GLY A 218 14.09 -6.11 -12.19
CA GLY A 218 15.37 -6.46 -12.82
C GLY A 218 15.55 -7.96 -12.90
N SER A 219 16.60 -8.49 -12.26
CA SER A 219 16.88 -9.93 -12.17
C SER A 219 16.39 -10.58 -10.87
N THR A 220 15.82 -9.80 -9.95
CA THR A 220 15.39 -10.28 -8.64
C THR A 220 13.92 -10.65 -8.67
N GLY A 221 13.64 -11.94 -8.43
CA GLY A 221 12.28 -12.50 -8.37
C GLY A 221 11.98 -13.15 -7.03
N PHE A 222 10.85 -12.80 -6.41
CA PHE A 222 10.41 -13.42 -5.14
C PHE A 222 8.89 -13.40 -5.02
N CYS A 223 8.36 -14.27 -4.15
CA CYS A 223 6.95 -14.27 -3.78
C CYS A 223 6.77 -13.49 -2.48
N ILE A 224 5.77 -12.62 -2.42
CA ILE A 224 5.36 -11.92 -1.20
C ILE A 224 3.86 -12.08 -0.95
N ASP A 225 3.43 -12.03 0.31
CA ASP A 225 2.01 -12.12 0.66
C ASP A 225 1.22 -10.94 0.07
N LYS A 226 -0.03 -11.18 -0.37
CA LYS A 226 -0.92 -10.15 -0.94
C LYS A 226 -1.50 -9.20 0.10
N TYR A 227 -1.54 -9.64 1.36
CA TYR A 227 -2.07 -8.90 2.49
C TYR A 227 -1.15 -9.06 3.69
N GLU A 228 -1.27 -8.14 4.65
CA GLU A 228 -0.56 -8.25 5.91
C GLU A 228 -0.96 -9.54 6.67
N TRP A 229 -0.05 -10.05 7.52
CA TRP A 229 -0.27 -11.30 8.25
C TRP A 229 -1.61 -11.28 9.00
N PRO A 230 -2.53 -12.24 8.76
CA PRO A 230 -2.30 -13.61 8.26
C PRO A 230 -2.51 -13.83 6.75
N ASN A 231 -2.24 -12.82 5.92
CA ASN A 231 -2.37 -12.86 4.46
C ASN A 231 -3.80 -13.16 3.98
N LYS A 232 -4.78 -12.47 4.58
CA LYS A 232 -6.21 -12.66 4.27
C LYS A 232 -6.94 -11.34 4.20
N LYS A 233 -7.56 -11.07 3.05
CA LYS A 233 -8.48 -9.93 2.87
C LYS A 233 -9.58 -9.99 3.93
N GLY A 234 -9.92 -8.85 4.51
CA GLY A 234 -11.01 -8.75 5.48
C GLY A 234 -10.66 -9.24 6.89
N ILE A 235 -9.41 -9.61 7.16
CA ILE A 235 -8.93 -9.92 8.52
C ILE A 235 -8.08 -8.76 9.03
N VAL A 236 -8.23 -8.40 10.31
CA VAL A 236 -7.38 -7.38 10.94
C VAL A 236 -5.95 -7.93 11.07
N PRO A 237 -4.93 -7.20 10.58
CA PRO A 237 -3.54 -7.64 10.69
C PRO A 237 -3.12 -7.86 12.14
N ARG A 238 -2.27 -8.86 12.36
CA ARG A 238 -1.64 -9.05 13.68
C ARG A 238 -0.53 -8.01 13.87
N ALA A 239 -0.62 -7.26 14.96
CA ALA A 239 0.41 -6.31 15.38
C ALA A 239 0.97 -6.69 16.77
N TYR A 240 1.94 -5.90 17.25
CA TYR A 240 2.55 -6.04 18.58
C TYR A 240 3.19 -7.41 18.86
N ILE A 241 3.81 -8.01 17.84
CA ILE A 241 4.58 -9.25 17.97
C ILE A 241 6.07 -8.98 17.76
N SER A 242 6.93 -9.81 18.36
CA SER A 242 8.37 -9.74 18.12
C SER A 242 8.73 -10.26 16.72
N VAL A 243 9.93 -9.92 16.24
CA VAL A 243 10.43 -10.45 14.96
C VAL A 243 10.50 -11.98 14.95
N TYR A 244 10.85 -12.61 16.09
CA TYR A 244 10.87 -14.07 16.22
C TYR A 244 9.47 -14.67 16.08
N GLN A 245 8.47 -14.06 16.72
CA GLN A 245 7.07 -14.48 16.58
C GLN A 245 6.55 -14.31 15.15
N ALA A 246 6.98 -13.26 14.45
CA ALA A 246 6.66 -13.06 13.03
C ALA A 246 7.30 -14.13 12.15
N MET A 247 8.58 -14.44 12.37
CA MET A 247 9.29 -15.52 11.68
C MET A 247 8.61 -16.89 11.91
N ASP A 248 8.33 -17.23 13.16
CA ASP A 248 7.63 -18.47 13.52
C ASP A 248 6.24 -18.56 12.87
N SER A 249 5.52 -17.43 12.81
CA SER A 249 4.21 -17.35 12.15
C SER A 249 4.32 -17.69 10.66
N CYS A 250 5.30 -17.14 9.95
CA CYS A 250 5.55 -17.47 8.54
C CYS A 250 5.95 -18.95 8.36
N VAL A 251 6.86 -19.47 9.19
CA VAL A 251 7.33 -20.86 9.11
C VAL A 251 6.18 -21.85 9.34
N SER A 252 5.25 -21.53 10.25
CA SER A 252 4.08 -22.38 10.53
C SER A 252 3.18 -22.64 9.32
N VAL A 253 3.27 -21.82 8.28
CA VAL A 253 2.53 -21.96 7.01
C VAL A 253 3.45 -22.23 5.81
N ASN A 254 4.65 -22.78 6.06
CA ASN A 254 5.67 -23.09 5.04
C ASN A 254 6.11 -21.87 4.21
N LYS A 255 6.13 -20.69 4.84
CA LYS A 255 6.67 -19.44 4.28
C LYS A 255 7.85 -18.95 5.12
N ARG A 256 8.48 -17.86 4.70
CA ARG A 256 9.48 -17.12 5.48
C ARG A 256 9.05 -15.67 5.64
N LEU A 257 9.60 -15.00 6.65
CA LEU A 257 9.47 -13.56 6.77
C LEU A 257 10.16 -12.89 5.57
N CYS A 258 9.54 -11.86 5.00
CA CYS A 258 10.15 -11.05 3.95
C CYS A 258 11.38 -10.30 4.49
N THR A 259 12.36 -10.05 3.63
CA THR A 259 13.45 -9.12 3.99
C THR A 259 12.95 -7.68 3.89
N SER A 260 13.66 -6.75 4.50
CA SER A 260 13.34 -5.31 4.35
C SER A 260 13.42 -4.87 2.90
N ASP A 261 14.41 -5.37 2.15
CA ASP A 261 14.60 -5.01 0.74
C ASP A 261 13.47 -5.55 -0.14
N GLU A 262 13.03 -6.78 0.10
CA GLU A 262 11.88 -7.36 -0.61
C GLU A 262 10.60 -6.56 -0.35
N TRP A 263 10.37 -6.19 0.91
CA TRP A 263 9.21 -5.39 1.28
C TRP A 263 9.25 -4.00 0.62
N THR A 264 10.41 -3.32 0.66
CA THR A 264 10.57 -2.02 -0.01
C THR A 264 10.37 -2.12 -1.51
N VAL A 265 10.96 -3.12 -2.17
CA VAL A 265 10.82 -3.33 -3.62
C VAL A 265 9.38 -3.65 -4.00
N ALA A 266 8.69 -4.50 -3.24
CA ALA A 266 7.28 -4.82 -3.46
C ALA A 266 6.39 -3.58 -3.35
N CYS A 267 6.57 -2.77 -2.30
CA CYS A 267 5.80 -1.54 -2.08
C CYS A 267 6.09 -0.46 -3.13
N SER A 268 7.35 -0.27 -3.53
CA SER A 268 7.70 0.74 -4.53
C SER A 268 7.30 0.34 -5.95
N GLY A 269 7.17 -0.97 -6.21
CA GLY A 269 6.82 -1.50 -7.52
C GLY A 269 7.86 -1.17 -8.61
N PRO A 270 7.54 -1.44 -9.88
CA PRO A 270 8.47 -1.23 -11.01
C PRO A 270 8.81 0.24 -11.27
N TYR A 271 8.01 1.17 -10.73
CA TYR A 271 8.16 2.60 -10.94
C TYR A 271 8.97 3.31 -9.84
N GLY A 272 9.42 2.58 -8.81
CA GLY A 272 10.17 3.18 -7.71
C GLY A 272 9.35 4.22 -6.93
N TRP A 273 8.08 3.93 -6.70
CA TRP A 273 7.18 4.83 -5.98
C TRP A 273 7.56 4.94 -4.50
N LYS A 274 7.36 6.15 -3.95
CA LYS A 274 7.55 6.42 -2.53
C LYS A 274 6.46 5.80 -1.67
N TYR A 275 5.23 5.71 -2.17
CA TYR A 275 4.09 5.09 -1.52
C TYR A 275 3.55 3.94 -2.40
N PRO A 276 2.87 2.93 -1.82
CA PRO A 276 2.34 1.79 -2.57
C PRO A 276 1.36 2.13 -3.69
N TYR A 277 0.87 3.37 -3.71
CA TYR A 277 -0.10 3.90 -4.66
C TYR A 277 0.43 5.08 -5.50
N GLY A 278 1.70 5.50 -5.32
CA GLY A 278 2.25 6.62 -6.11
C GLY A 278 3.41 7.39 -5.46
N GLN A 279 3.82 8.47 -6.12
CA GLN A 279 4.92 9.33 -5.65
C GLN A 279 4.48 10.33 -4.56
N ALA A 280 3.26 10.84 -4.64
CA ALA A 280 2.69 11.78 -3.68
C ALA A 280 2.01 11.04 -2.52
N TYR A 281 2.02 11.65 -1.34
CA TYR A 281 1.33 11.09 -0.17
C TYR A 281 -0.17 11.37 -0.28
N GLU A 282 -0.97 10.34 -0.06
CA GLU A 282 -2.42 10.46 -0.10
C GLU A 282 -3.06 10.05 1.23
N ILE A 283 -3.68 11.02 1.87
CA ILE A 283 -4.23 10.89 3.23
C ILE A 283 -5.33 9.82 3.32
N HIS A 284 -6.04 9.55 2.23
CA HIS A 284 -7.17 8.63 2.20
C HIS A 284 -6.86 7.24 1.64
N ALA A 285 -5.69 7.07 1.00
CA ALA A 285 -5.33 5.86 0.26
C ALA A 285 -5.05 4.67 1.17
N CYS A 286 -4.43 4.89 2.33
CA CYS A 286 -4.14 3.87 3.33
C CYS A 286 -4.75 4.21 4.69
N VAL A 287 -4.73 3.25 5.61
CA VAL A 287 -5.25 3.39 6.99
C VAL A 287 -4.28 4.11 7.93
N SER A 288 -3.34 4.89 7.38
CA SER A 288 -2.30 5.58 8.15
C SER A 288 -2.83 6.69 9.06
N ASN A 289 -3.99 7.26 8.74
CA ASN A 289 -4.64 8.31 9.53
C ASN A 289 -5.84 7.80 10.35
N ASP A 290 -6.09 6.49 10.33
CA ASP A 290 -7.15 5.89 11.12
C ASP A 290 -6.68 5.68 12.57
N THR A 291 -7.61 5.86 13.52
CA THR A 291 -7.33 5.65 14.96
C THR A 291 -7.27 4.17 15.36
N MET A 292 -7.68 3.27 14.46
CA MET A 292 -7.82 1.84 14.73
C MET A 292 -7.30 1.04 13.55
N ALA A 293 -6.68 -0.11 13.83
CA ALA A 293 -6.35 -1.09 12.80
C ALA A 293 -7.63 -1.54 12.08
N ARG A 294 -7.56 -1.59 10.75
CA ARG A 294 -8.67 -2.05 9.90
C ARG A 294 -8.33 -3.40 9.29
N PRO A 295 -9.35 -4.15 8.84
CA PRO A 295 -9.12 -5.35 8.04
C PRO A 295 -8.28 -5.09 6.79
N SER A 296 -7.39 -6.02 6.43
CA SER A 296 -6.58 -5.95 5.20
C SER A 296 -7.47 -5.79 3.97
N GLY A 297 -7.04 -4.93 3.05
CA GLY A 297 -7.79 -4.58 1.84
C GLY A 297 -9.06 -3.76 2.10
N LYS A 298 -9.25 -3.20 3.31
CA LYS A 298 -10.36 -2.27 3.58
C LYS A 298 -10.26 -0.98 2.77
N LYS A 299 -9.04 -0.53 2.50
CA LYS A 299 -8.74 0.60 1.61
C LYS A 299 -8.29 0.02 0.27
N PRO A 300 -9.08 0.17 -0.81
CA PRO A 300 -8.77 -0.47 -2.10
C PRO A 300 -7.49 0.07 -2.75
N GLU A 301 -7.07 1.29 -2.37
CA GLU A 301 -5.84 1.92 -2.85
C GLU A 301 -4.60 1.48 -2.06
N CYS A 302 -4.77 0.91 -0.86
CA CYS A 302 -3.64 0.50 -0.04
C CYS A 302 -3.18 -0.89 -0.49
N ARG A 303 -2.01 -0.95 -1.15
CA ARG A 303 -1.45 -2.17 -1.75
C ARG A 303 -0.05 -2.53 -1.21
N GLY A 304 0.22 -2.23 0.06
CA GLY A 304 1.48 -2.56 0.75
C GLY A 304 1.39 -3.76 1.68
#